data_AF-A0A1A5DC59-F1
#
_entry.id   AF-A0A1A5DC59-F1
#
_cell.length_a   1.000
_cell.length_b   1.000
_cell.length_c   1.000
_cell.angle_alpha   90.00
_cell.angle_beta   90.00
_cell.angle_gamma   90.00
#
_symmetry.space_group_name_H-M   'P 1'
#
loop_
_entity.id
_entity.type
_entity.pdbx_description
1 polymer ?
#
loop_
_entity_poly.entity_id
_entity_poly.type
_entity_poly.pdbx_seq_one_letter_code
_entity_poly.pdbx_strand_id
1 'polypeptide(L)'
;MQRLSFETGHFSRCWEISAEHLPEDVLNQLFLMRTDLHALQLEFFENANQSVIGCKLRNTPWTDQHLDLFNTSSAELRQQQLDYGLPAELVEILHLAGEADVRFLLFDPDAALLDGLPVFKDVA
;
A
#
# COMPACT_ATOMS: atom_id res chain seq x y z
N MET A 1 15.23 31.58 8.78
CA MET A 1 14.90 30.30 8.11
C MET A 1 13.38 30.29 7.94
N GLN A 2 12.87 30.37 6.71
CA GLN A 2 11.42 30.32 6.44
C GLN A 2 11.00 28.86 6.33
N ARG A 3 10.05 28.43 7.16
CA ARG A 3 9.48 27.08 7.12
C ARG A 3 8.47 27.04 5.97
N LEU A 4 8.65 26.11 5.04
CA LEU A 4 7.66 25.87 3.99
C LEU A 4 6.36 25.35 4.63
N SER A 5 5.23 25.80 4.11
CA SER A 5 3.90 25.25 4.41
C SER A 5 3.34 24.62 3.14
N PHE A 6 2.52 23.58 3.29
CA PHE A 6 1.88 22.89 2.17
C PHE A 6 0.49 22.43 2.58
N GLU A 7 -0.34 22.17 1.57
CA GLU A 7 -1.67 21.60 1.75
C GLU A 7 -1.54 20.10 2.03
N THR A 8 -1.79 19.69 3.27
CA THR A 8 -1.91 18.29 3.67
C THR A 8 -3.03 17.63 2.86
N GLY A 9 -2.81 16.40 2.39
CA GLY A 9 -3.71 15.72 1.44
C GLY A 9 -3.42 16.00 -0.04
N HIS A 10 -2.84 17.16 -0.39
CA HIS A 10 -2.39 17.44 -1.77
C HIS A 10 -0.91 17.05 -1.95
N PHE A 11 -0.05 17.44 -1.01
CA PHE A 11 1.39 17.13 -1.03
C PHE A 11 1.80 16.00 -0.08
N SER A 12 0.88 15.54 0.78
CA SER A 12 1.07 14.40 1.67
C SER A 12 -0.03 13.37 1.39
N ARG A 13 0.20 12.57 0.34
CA ARG A 13 -0.61 11.39 -0.02
C ARG A 13 0.12 10.14 0.43
N CYS A 14 0.43 10.10 1.71
CA CYS A 14 1.30 9.09 2.30
C CYS A 14 0.68 8.56 3.57
N TRP A 15 0.67 7.24 3.72
CA TRP A 15 0.40 6.56 4.97
C TRP A 15 1.70 5.92 5.44
N GLU A 16 2.13 6.30 6.64
CA GLU A 16 3.17 5.62 7.41
C GLU A 16 2.44 4.98 8.58
N ILE A 17 2.30 3.65 8.53
CA ILE A 17 1.46 2.87 9.43
C ILE A 17 2.25 1.73 10.04
N SER A 18 1.80 1.25 11.20
CA SER A 18 2.45 0.14 11.87
C SER A 18 2.57 -1.08 10.96
N ALA A 19 3.73 -1.72 10.96
CA ALA A 19 3.91 -3.02 10.30
C ALA A 19 2.98 -4.10 10.89
N GLU A 20 2.54 -3.94 12.15
CA GLU A 20 1.61 -4.86 12.83
C GLU A 20 0.24 -5.00 12.14
N HIS A 21 -0.09 -4.15 11.16
CA HIS A 21 -1.29 -4.35 10.34
C HIS A 21 -1.25 -5.66 9.53
N LEU A 22 -0.06 -6.19 9.23
CA LEU A 22 0.14 -7.42 8.47
C LEU A 22 0.76 -8.54 9.31
N PRO A 23 0.47 -9.81 8.98
CA PRO A 23 1.16 -10.96 9.54
C PRO A 23 2.67 -10.91 9.25
N GLU A 24 3.50 -11.49 10.13
CA GLU A 24 4.96 -11.43 10.00
C GLU A 24 5.44 -12.16 8.73
N ASP A 25 4.82 -13.28 8.39
CA ASP A 25 5.14 -14.06 7.19
C ASP A 25 4.81 -13.28 5.91
N VAL A 26 3.71 -12.52 5.90
CA VAL A 26 3.35 -11.61 4.81
C VAL A 26 4.41 -10.52 4.67
N LEU A 27 4.79 -9.83 5.75
CA LEU A 27 5.84 -8.81 5.72
C LEU A 27 7.15 -9.38 5.16
N ASN A 28 7.56 -10.55 5.63
CA ASN A 28 8.77 -11.24 5.16
C ASN A 28 8.71 -11.53 3.66
N GLN A 29 7.54 -11.91 3.11
CA GLN A 29 7.37 -12.09 1.67
C GLN A 29 7.56 -10.78 0.89
N LEU A 30 7.12 -9.64 1.42
CA LEU A 30 7.25 -8.35 0.75
C LEU A 30 8.71 -7.89 0.63
N PHE A 31 9.54 -8.13 1.65
CA PHE A 31 10.97 -7.83 1.59
C PHE A 31 11.71 -8.61 0.49
N LEU A 32 11.16 -9.76 0.07
CA LEU A 32 11.67 -10.55 -1.05
C LEU A 32 11.15 -10.05 -2.42
N MET A 33 10.05 -9.29 -2.45
CA MET A 33 9.42 -8.76 -3.65
C MET A 33 9.86 -7.32 -3.93
N ARG A 34 11.11 -7.14 -4.36
CA ARG A 34 11.63 -5.81 -4.80
C ARG A 34 11.38 -5.63 -6.29
N THR A 35 10.13 -5.38 -6.66
CA THR A 35 9.70 -5.42 -8.07
C THR A 35 8.73 -4.29 -8.41
N ASP A 36 8.93 -3.69 -9.59
CA ASP A 36 7.94 -2.82 -10.23
C ASP A 36 6.88 -3.70 -10.90
N LEU A 37 5.68 -3.72 -10.32
CA LEU A 37 4.53 -4.48 -10.79
C LEU A 37 3.55 -3.53 -11.48
N HIS A 38 4.01 -2.99 -12.60
CA HIS A 38 3.32 -1.90 -13.30
C HIS A 38 1.89 -2.29 -13.74
N ALA A 39 1.68 -3.55 -14.12
CA ALA A 39 0.36 -4.09 -14.46
C ALA A 39 -0.60 -4.14 -13.25
N LEU A 40 -0.05 -4.25 -12.04
CA LEU A 40 -0.81 -4.30 -10.78
C LEU A 40 -0.90 -2.92 -10.10
N GLN A 41 -0.51 -1.85 -10.81
CA GLN A 41 -0.50 -0.47 -10.31
C GLN A 41 0.40 -0.25 -9.08
N LEU A 42 1.45 -1.06 -8.91
CA LEU A 42 2.26 -1.10 -7.70
C LEU A 42 3.77 -1.15 -7.98
N GLU A 43 4.55 -0.60 -7.06
CA GLU A 43 6.00 -0.73 -7.01
C GLU A 43 6.41 -0.89 -5.55
N PHE A 44 7.09 -1.99 -5.23
CA PHE A 44 7.61 -2.25 -3.88
C PHE A 44 9.04 -1.73 -3.72
N PHE A 45 9.35 -1.18 -2.55
CA PHE A 45 10.68 -0.69 -2.18
C PHE A 45 10.92 -0.89 -0.68
N GLU A 46 12.18 -0.89 -0.26
CA GLU A 46 12.55 -0.96 1.17
C GLU A 46 13.54 0.15 1.51
N ASN A 47 13.69 0.42 2.81
CA ASN A 47 14.78 1.24 3.29
C ASN A 47 16.09 0.42 3.38
N ALA A 48 17.24 1.11 3.51
CA ALA A 48 18.56 0.48 3.48
C ALA A 48 18.82 -0.55 4.60
N ASN A 49 18.02 -0.53 5.67
CA ASN A 49 18.17 -1.41 6.83
C ASN A 49 17.09 -2.50 6.91
N GLN A 50 16.20 -2.62 5.92
CA GLN A 50 15.08 -3.58 5.91
C GLN A 50 14.16 -3.45 7.13
N SER A 51 14.10 -2.26 7.74
CA SER A 51 13.18 -2.03 8.85
C SER A 51 11.81 -1.58 8.36
N VAL A 52 11.73 -1.02 7.15
CA VAL A 52 10.49 -0.49 6.57
C VAL A 52 10.33 -1.04 5.16
N ILE A 53 9.15 -1.60 4.88
CA ILE A 53 8.71 -1.94 3.53
C ILE A 53 7.70 -0.91 3.04
N GLY A 54 7.90 -0.42 1.82
CA GLY A 54 7.09 0.58 1.19
C GLY A 54 6.48 0.09 -0.12
N CYS A 55 5.29 0.59 -0.41
CA CYS A 55 4.58 0.39 -1.67
C CYS A 55 4.25 1.77 -2.25
N LYS A 56 4.58 1.97 -3.52
CA LYS A 56 4.10 3.11 -4.29
C LYS A 56 2.91 2.66 -5.13
N LEU A 57 1.76 3.25 -4.86
CA LEU A 57 0.52 3.02 -5.59
C LEU A 57 0.46 3.97 -6.78
N ARG A 58 0.07 3.44 -7.94
CA ARG A 58 -0.05 4.19 -9.20
C ARG A 58 -1.53 4.47 -9.47
N ASN A 59 -1.77 5.57 -10.19
CA ASN A 59 -3.11 5.91 -10.68
C ASN A 59 -4.22 5.86 -9.62
N THR A 60 -3.91 6.42 -8.46
CA THR A 60 -4.86 6.60 -7.35
C THR A 60 -5.73 7.85 -7.62
N PRO A 61 -6.97 7.89 -7.13
CA PRO A 61 -7.60 6.88 -6.28
C PRO A 61 -8.08 5.65 -7.06
N TRP A 62 -8.12 4.48 -6.42
CA TRP A 62 -8.59 3.22 -7.02
C TRP A 62 -10.12 3.04 -6.94
N THR A 63 -10.85 4.07 -7.34
CA THR A 63 -12.30 4.00 -7.56
C THR A 63 -12.59 3.48 -8.96
N ASP A 64 -13.74 2.83 -9.18
CA ASP A 64 -14.11 2.33 -10.51
C ASP A 64 -14.12 3.45 -11.56
N GLN A 65 -14.60 4.64 -11.20
CA GLN A 65 -14.60 5.80 -12.10
C GLN A 65 -13.19 6.22 -12.52
N HIS A 66 -12.22 6.16 -11.62
CA HIS A 66 -10.85 6.57 -11.93
C HIS A 66 -10.09 5.48 -12.69
N LEU A 67 -10.30 4.22 -12.32
CA LEU A 67 -9.66 3.06 -12.94
C LEU A 67 -10.19 2.77 -14.36
N ASP A 68 -11.42 3.17 -14.68
CA ASP A 68 -11.98 3.08 -16.03
C ASP A 68 -11.12 3.82 -17.08
N LEU A 69 -10.41 4.89 -16.68
CA LEU A 69 -9.44 5.59 -17.53
C LEU A 69 -8.28 4.69 -18.00
N PHE A 70 -8.06 3.59 -17.30
CA PHE A 70 -7.04 2.58 -17.57
C PHE A 70 -7.65 1.25 -18.05
N ASN A 71 -8.94 1.24 -18.40
CA ASN A 71 -9.70 0.06 -18.83
C ASN A 71 -9.68 -1.08 -17.80
N THR A 72 -9.84 -0.75 -16.52
CA THR A 72 -9.98 -1.73 -15.42
C THR A 72 -10.95 -1.19 -14.36
N SER A 73 -11.39 -2.04 -13.45
CA SER A 73 -12.17 -1.68 -12.27
C SER A 73 -11.41 -1.99 -10.98
N SER A 74 -11.92 -1.52 -9.84
CA SER A 74 -11.34 -1.85 -8.53
C SER A 74 -11.40 -3.36 -8.28
N ALA A 75 -12.52 -4.00 -8.65
CA ALA A 75 -12.67 -5.44 -8.50
C ALA A 75 -11.73 -6.25 -9.41
N GLU A 76 -11.55 -5.83 -10.67
CA GLU A 76 -10.63 -6.50 -11.60
C GLU A 76 -9.17 -6.34 -11.18
N LEU A 77 -8.76 -5.14 -10.77
CA LEU A 77 -7.42 -4.89 -10.25
C LEU A 77 -7.13 -5.76 -9.01
N ARG A 78 -8.11 -5.87 -8.10
CA ARG A 78 -8.03 -6.74 -6.92
C ARG A 78 -7.79 -8.18 -7.32
N GLN A 79 -8.58 -8.68 -8.27
CA GLN A 79 -8.46 -10.06 -8.72
C GLN A 79 -7.11 -10.31 -9.40
N GLN A 80 -6.62 -9.38 -10.22
CA GLN A 80 -5.30 -9.49 -10.86
C GLN A 80 -4.16 -9.56 -9.84
N GLN A 81 -4.25 -8.79 -8.75
CA GLN A 81 -3.28 -8.82 -7.65
C GLN A 81 -3.30 -10.16 -6.90
N LEU A 82 -4.48 -10.69 -6.63
CA LEU A 82 -4.64 -12.01 -6.00
C LEU A 82 -4.14 -13.14 -6.93
N ASP A 83 -4.48 -13.08 -8.22
CA ASP A 83 -4.06 -14.07 -9.23
C ASP A 83 -2.54 -14.06 -9.45
N TYR A 84 -1.90 -12.89 -9.27
CA TYR A 84 -0.44 -12.77 -9.26
C TYR A 84 0.20 -13.45 -8.05
N GLY A 85 -0.57 -13.64 -6.97
CA GLY A 85 -0.10 -14.25 -5.73
C GLY A 85 0.25 -13.25 -4.63
N LEU A 86 -0.23 -12.00 -4.71
CA LEU A 86 -0.11 -11.10 -3.56
C LEU A 86 -0.97 -11.61 -2.39
N PRO A 87 -0.47 -11.55 -1.14
CA PRO A 87 -1.23 -11.95 0.04
C PRO A 87 -2.54 -11.16 0.17
N ALA A 88 -3.62 -11.84 0.53
CA ALA A 88 -4.96 -11.24 0.55
C ALA A 88 -5.07 -10.11 1.59
N GLU A 89 -4.38 -10.25 2.71
CA GLU A 89 -4.25 -9.26 3.78
C GLU A 89 -3.62 -7.96 3.25
N LEU A 90 -2.55 -8.08 2.47
CA LEU A 90 -1.93 -6.93 1.82
C LEU A 90 -2.86 -6.32 0.78
N VAL A 91 -3.47 -7.12 -0.09
CA VAL A 91 -4.39 -6.63 -1.13
C VAL A 91 -5.53 -5.82 -0.52
N GLU A 92 -6.08 -6.25 0.62
CA GLU A 92 -7.11 -5.47 1.32
C GLU A 92 -6.60 -4.08 1.73
N ILE A 93 -5.42 -4.00 2.36
CA ILE A 93 -4.83 -2.72 2.77
C ILE A 93 -4.51 -1.83 1.55
N LEU A 94 -3.99 -2.42 0.47
CA LEU A 94 -3.69 -1.71 -0.77
C LEU A 94 -4.94 -1.09 -1.40
N HIS A 95 -6.07 -1.81 -1.38
CA HIS A 95 -7.33 -1.27 -1.90
C HIS A 95 -7.88 -0.13 -1.03
N LEU A 96 -7.81 -0.25 0.31
CA LEU A 96 -8.20 0.82 1.22
C LEU A 96 -7.32 2.07 1.05
N ALA A 97 -6.00 1.88 0.92
CA ALA A 97 -5.06 2.96 0.65
C ALA A 97 -5.30 3.58 -0.74
N GLY A 98 -5.50 2.74 -1.76
CA GLY A 98 -5.77 3.16 -3.12
C GLY A 98 -7.05 3.99 -3.22
N GLU A 99 -8.14 3.57 -2.57
CA GLU A 99 -9.40 4.32 -2.53
C GLU A 99 -9.23 5.68 -1.82
N ALA A 100 -8.42 5.73 -0.76
CA ALA A 100 -8.11 6.95 -0.01
C ALA A 100 -7.12 7.90 -0.71
N ASP A 101 -6.82 7.68 -1.99
CA ASP A 101 -5.84 8.42 -2.80
C ASP A 101 -4.41 8.43 -2.20
N VAL A 102 -4.01 7.35 -1.51
CA VAL A 102 -2.66 7.21 -0.98
C VAL A 102 -1.71 6.78 -2.09
N ARG A 103 -0.60 7.50 -2.25
CA ARG A 103 0.41 7.21 -3.27
C ARG A 103 1.64 6.49 -2.73
N PHE A 104 1.94 6.67 -1.45
CA PHE A 104 3.00 5.96 -0.75
C PHE A 104 2.45 5.37 0.53
N LEU A 105 2.55 4.05 0.65
CA LEU A 105 2.17 3.29 1.83
C LEU A 105 3.43 2.68 2.41
N LEU A 106 3.72 2.96 3.67
CA LEU A 106 4.88 2.42 4.39
C LEU A 106 4.39 1.63 5.59
N PHE A 107 4.91 0.41 5.73
CA PHE A 107 4.77 -0.42 6.90
C PHE A 107 6.04 -0.27 7.73
N ASP A 108 5.92 0.49 8.81
CA ASP A 108 7.02 0.84 9.71
C ASP A 108 6.76 0.23 11.10
N PRO A 109 7.68 -0.57 11.67
CA PRO A 109 7.52 -1.14 13.00
C PRO A 109 7.43 -0.09 14.12
N ASP A 110 7.93 1.12 13.90
CA ASP A 110 7.91 2.22 14.88
C ASP A 110 6.69 3.14 14.71
N ALA A 111 5.88 2.95 13.66
CA ALA A 111 4.68 3.73 13.41
C ALA A 111 3.49 3.25 14.23
N ALA A 112 2.53 4.16 14.45
CA ALA A 112 1.28 3.83 15.11
C ALA A 112 0.34 3.04 14.20
N LEU A 113 -0.55 2.25 14.80
CA LEU A 113 -1.70 1.68 14.10
C LEU A 113 -2.59 2.80 13.55
N LEU A 114 -3.10 2.62 12.34
CA LEU A 114 -4.08 3.51 11.73
C LEU A 114 -5.49 3.04 12.11
N ASP A 115 -6.19 3.85 12.89
CA ASP A 115 -7.58 3.57 13.29
C ASP A 115 -8.48 3.38 12.06
N GLY A 116 -9.24 2.29 12.07
CA GLY A 116 -10.15 1.92 10.97
C GLY A 116 -9.52 1.03 9.90
N LEU A 117 -8.21 0.82 9.90
CA LEU A 117 -7.53 -0.15 9.05
C LEU A 117 -7.49 -1.53 9.73
N PRO A 118 -7.71 -2.64 9.00
CA PRO A 118 -7.65 -3.98 9.59
C PRO A 118 -6.26 -4.31 10.13
N VAL A 119 -6.23 -5.14 11.18
CA VAL A 119 -5.03 -5.74 11.76
C VAL A 119 -5.17 -7.25 11.62
N PHE A 120 -4.39 -7.83 10.72
CA PHE A 120 -4.41 -9.26 10.46
C PHE A 120 -3.44 -9.97 11.42
N LYS A 121 -3.81 -11.16 11.87
CA LYS A 121 -3.00 -11.97 12.79
C LYS A 121 -2.59 -13.25 12.10
N ASP A 122 -1.42 -13.76 12.46
CA ASP A 122 -1.01 -15.11 12.08
C ASP A 122 -2.09 -16.12 12.48
N VAL A 123 -2.41 -17.04 11.57
CA VAL A 123 -3.27 -18.18 11.90
C VAL A 123 -2.38 -19.19 12.64
N ALA A 124 -2.67 -19.37 13.94
CA ALA A 124 -1.96 -20.30 14.81
C ALA A 124 -2.03 -21.77 14.35
#